data_AF-A0A168F6R8-F1
#
_entry.id   AF-A0A168F6R8-F1
#
_cell.length_a   1.000
_cell.length_b   1.000
_cell.length_c   1.000
_cell.angle_alpha   90.00
_cell.angle_beta   90.00
_cell.angle_gamma   90.00
#
_symmetry.space_group_name_H-M   'P 1'
#
loop_
_entity.id
_entity.type
_entity.pdbx_description
1 polymer ?
#
loop_
_entity_poly.entity_id
_entity_poly.type
_entity_poly.pdbx_seq_one_letter_code
_entity_poly.pdbx_strand_id
1 'polypeptide(L)'
;MFWAVSTEADALPSVSSLPAWLVPSVYLNWSTDWLRESVAIATRSREHSLPGGPDGPKRGDVVVTVLGDAGVVASVELMGSSDGDSWVTDELFGPDRPIVWADLFDGADAYIGSSGWLPAEHARAVLDGVANQFHDGPVHTIDPGDCGAGHTAPDVHVLRLIGHRAVTGWAMRREERCATCERFVDVHELQAHDDGAVRLGTTTAGGRTLDQVIRDVHLLCGQCHDLMHAHSVSSQRNRLRPQCPGCGVRGKTKRIVWGMTFSDDVVSAEPDVVYGGFEVPVPAPEWYCTECHANFGSTVVASRVLDAQGPAVPQPVTGAISRVAADEADADRWEPVEGR
;
A
#
# COMPACT_ATOMS: atom_id res chain seq x y z
N MET A 1 -29.05 -48.88 7.24
CA MET A 1 -27.73 -49.40 7.65
C MET A 1 -26.70 -48.63 6.84
N PHE A 2 -26.39 -47.41 7.29
CA PHE A 2 -25.48 -46.50 6.61
C PHE A 2 -24.09 -46.70 7.23
N TRP A 3 -23.12 -47.03 6.38
CA TRP A 3 -21.73 -47.10 6.75
C TRP A 3 -21.24 -45.70 7.09
N ALA A 4 -20.79 -45.51 8.32
CA ALA A 4 -19.98 -44.36 8.69
C ALA A 4 -18.64 -44.50 7.95
N VAL A 5 -18.38 -43.58 7.02
CA VAL A 5 -17.03 -43.36 6.51
C VAL A 5 -16.30 -42.60 7.61
N SER A 6 -15.53 -43.32 8.43
CA SER A 6 -14.54 -42.70 9.31
C SER A 6 -13.53 -41.98 8.42
N THR A 7 -13.59 -40.66 8.37
CA THR A 7 -12.47 -39.84 7.93
C THR A 7 -11.47 -39.79 9.07
N GLU A 8 -10.73 -40.88 9.27
CA GLU A 8 -9.38 -40.76 9.84
C GLU A 8 -8.59 -40.00 8.78
N ALA A 9 -8.44 -38.69 8.99
CA ALA A 9 -7.49 -37.90 8.23
C ALA A 9 -6.10 -38.51 8.50
N ASP A 10 -5.46 -39.03 7.45
CA ASP A 10 -4.07 -39.45 7.48
C ASP A 10 -3.23 -38.34 8.12
N ALA A 11 -2.84 -38.54 9.38
CA ALA A 11 -1.86 -37.71 10.03
C ALA A 11 -0.56 -37.89 9.24
N LEU A 12 -0.10 -36.81 8.60
CA LEU A 12 1.24 -36.81 8.01
C LEU A 12 2.22 -37.22 9.12
N PRO A 13 3.04 -38.27 8.91
CA PRO A 13 3.97 -38.70 9.94
C PRO A 13 4.90 -37.53 10.26
N SER A 14 5.01 -37.18 11.55
CA SER A 14 5.90 -36.11 11.99
C SER A 14 7.32 -36.39 11.49
N VAL A 15 7.97 -35.34 11.01
CA VAL A 15 9.36 -35.37 10.53
C VAL A 15 10.25 -35.88 11.67
N SER A 16 9.88 -35.69 12.94
CA SER A 16 10.43 -36.31 14.18
C SER A 16 10.58 -37.84 14.20
N SER A 17 9.97 -38.56 13.25
CA SER A 17 10.12 -40.02 13.10
C SER A 17 11.20 -40.46 12.08
N LEU A 18 11.67 -39.56 11.22
CA LEU A 18 12.65 -39.87 10.17
C LEU A 18 14.11 -39.96 10.70
N PRO A 19 14.97 -40.81 10.13
CA PRO A 19 16.40 -40.71 10.35
C PRO A 19 16.93 -39.30 9.97
N ALA A 20 17.91 -38.76 10.72
CA ALA A 20 18.42 -37.40 10.51
C ALA A 20 18.96 -37.13 9.08
N TRP A 21 19.38 -38.18 8.36
CA TRP A 21 19.86 -38.09 6.98
C TRP A 21 18.73 -38.05 5.92
N LEU A 22 17.47 -38.21 6.33
CA LEU A 22 16.27 -38.06 5.48
C LEU A 22 15.56 -36.72 5.69
N VAL A 23 16.03 -35.90 6.65
CA VAL A 23 15.49 -34.55 6.86
C VAL A 23 16.03 -33.64 5.75
N PRO A 24 15.17 -32.94 4.99
CA PRO A 24 15.63 -31.98 4.00
C PRO A 24 16.51 -30.91 4.65
N SER A 25 17.50 -30.40 3.92
CA SER A 25 18.24 -29.22 4.40
C SER A 25 17.31 -28.02 4.33
N VAL A 26 17.22 -27.25 5.40
CA VAL A 26 16.34 -26.08 5.49
C VAL A 26 17.19 -24.81 5.48
N TYR A 27 16.89 -23.93 4.53
CA TYR A 27 17.42 -22.59 4.46
C TYR A 27 16.37 -21.61 4.99
N LEU A 28 16.74 -20.84 6.02
CA LEU A 28 15.94 -19.74 6.54
C LEU A 28 16.20 -18.48 5.71
N ASN A 29 15.15 -17.95 5.10
CA ASN A 29 15.17 -16.70 4.36
C ASN A 29 14.38 -15.62 5.12
N TRP A 30 15.06 -14.86 5.97
CA TRP A 30 14.48 -13.71 6.65
C TRP A 30 14.60 -12.46 5.77
N SER A 31 13.53 -12.04 5.13
CA SER A 31 13.57 -10.91 4.21
C SER A 31 13.42 -9.57 4.92
N THR A 32 14.28 -8.62 4.57
CA THR A 32 14.17 -7.23 5.00
C THR A 32 13.19 -6.43 4.13
N ASP A 33 12.93 -6.87 2.89
CA ASP A 33 11.95 -6.26 1.99
C ASP A 33 10.58 -6.93 2.16
N TRP A 34 10.05 -6.82 3.38
CA TRP A 34 8.85 -7.56 3.78
C TRP A 34 7.64 -7.25 2.90
N LEU A 35 7.49 -6.02 2.41
CA LEU A 35 6.32 -5.62 1.62
C LEU A 35 6.37 -6.26 0.24
N ARG A 36 7.50 -6.13 -0.46
CA ARG A 36 7.67 -6.73 -1.79
C ARG A 36 7.49 -8.24 -1.72
N GLU A 37 8.12 -8.90 -0.75
CA GLU A 37 8.01 -10.35 -0.60
C GLU A 37 6.60 -10.79 -0.22
N SER A 38 5.93 -10.06 0.68
CA SER A 38 4.52 -10.35 1.02
C SER A 38 3.62 -10.27 -0.20
N VAL A 39 3.77 -9.23 -1.03
CA VAL A 39 2.98 -9.06 -2.25
C VAL A 39 3.33 -10.15 -3.25
N ALA A 40 4.62 -10.45 -3.44
CA ALA A 40 5.04 -11.47 -4.38
C ALA A 40 4.49 -12.85 -4.01
N ILE A 41 4.56 -13.24 -2.73
CA ILE A 41 4.02 -14.50 -2.23
C ILE A 41 2.48 -14.51 -2.35
N ALA A 42 1.80 -13.47 -1.85
CA ALA A 42 0.34 -13.41 -1.86
C ALA A 42 -0.26 -13.42 -3.28
N THR A 43 0.43 -12.81 -4.25
CA THR A 43 0.03 -12.77 -5.66
C THR A 43 0.60 -13.92 -6.51
N ARG A 44 1.43 -14.80 -5.91
CA ARG A 44 2.19 -15.85 -6.62
C ARG A 44 3.01 -15.30 -7.79
N SER A 45 3.59 -14.13 -7.59
CA SER A 45 4.46 -13.45 -8.55
C SER A 45 5.82 -14.15 -8.62
N ARG A 46 6.45 -14.11 -9.79
CA ARG A 46 7.85 -14.53 -9.98
C ARG A 46 8.86 -13.56 -9.33
N GLU A 47 8.37 -12.47 -8.76
CA GLU A 47 9.17 -11.48 -8.06
C GLU A 47 9.60 -11.93 -6.66
N HIS A 48 9.09 -13.08 -6.18
CA HIS A 48 9.50 -13.69 -4.91
C HIS A 48 10.99 -14.03 -4.97
N SER A 49 11.80 -13.36 -4.15
CA SER A 49 13.24 -13.49 -4.21
C SER A 49 13.71 -14.67 -3.38
N LEU A 50 13.85 -15.83 -4.03
CA LEU A 50 14.50 -16.98 -3.42
C LEU A 50 16.03 -16.81 -3.45
N PRO A 51 16.73 -17.15 -2.37
CA PRO A 51 18.18 -17.06 -2.31
C PRO A 51 18.80 -17.94 -3.41
N GLY A 52 19.80 -17.40 -4.10
CA GLY A 52 20.51 -18.05 -5.20
C GLY A 52 22.03 -18.01 -5.02
N GLY A 53 22.76 -18.59 -5.98
CA GLY A 53 24.22 -18.61 -5.98
C GLY A 53 24.85 -19.92 -5.48
N PRO A 54 26.20 -19.99 -5.45
CA PRO A 54 26.93 -21.24 -5.20
C PRO A 54 26.73 -21.83 -3.80
N ASP A 55 26.46 -20.97 -2.81
CA ASP A 55 26.19 -21.35 -1.41
C ASP A 55 24.69 -21.34 -1.06
N GLY A 56 23.83 -21.07 -2.06
CA GLY A 56 22.38 -21.03 -1.91
C GLY A 56 21.73 -22.42 -1.91
N PRO A 57 20.39 -22.47 -1.75
CA PRO A 57 19.61 -23.69 -1.79
C PRO A 57 19.84 -24.50 -3.08
N LYS A 58 19.69 -25.82 -3.00
CA LYS A 58 19.78 -26.75 -4.13
C LYS A 58 18.47 -27.50 -4.29
N ARG A 59 18.33 -28.18 -5.41
CA ARG A 59 17.18 -29.07 -5.66
C ARG A 59 17.01 -30.06 -4.51
N GLY A 60 15.81 -30.12 -3.95
CA GLY A 60 15.44 -30.99 -2.82
C GLY A 60 15.59 -30.32 -1.45
N ASP A 61 16.20 -29.15 -1.36
CA ASP A 61 16.23 -28.35 -0.14
C ASP A 61 14.90 -27.62 0.08
N VAL A 62 14.65 -27.20 1.30
CA VAL A 62 13.45 -26.44 1.68
C VAL A 62 13.86 -25.03 2.05
N VAL A 63 13.15 -24.04 1.50
CA VAL A 63 13.29 -22.64 1.89
C VAL A 63 12.09 -22.24 2.74
N VAL A 64 12.36 -21.67 3.91
CA VAL A 64 11.34 -21.09 4.79
C VAL A 64 11.52 -19.57 4.74
N THR A 65 10.56 -18.87 4.13
CA THR A 65 10.58 -17.40 4.05
C THR A 65 9.84 -16.82 5.24
N VAL A 66 10.53 -15.96 5.99
CA VAL A 66 10.02 -15.28 7.17
C VAL A 66 10.06 -13.77 6.95
N LEU A 67 8.95 -13.09 7.26
CA LEU A 67 8.73 -11.67 7.00
C LEU A 67 8.32 -10.94 8.28
N GLY A 68 8.57 -9.63 8.30
CA GLY A 68 8.23 -8.77 9.43
C GLY A 68 9.20 -8.89 10.61
N ASP A 69 8.94 -8.10 11.65
CA ASP A 69 9.79 -8.02 12.84
C ASP A 69 9.45 -9.12 13.84
N ALA A 70 8.16 -9.47 13.96
CA ALA A 70 7.67 -10.57 14.81
C ALA A 70 7.91 -11.96 14.20
N GLY A 71 8.34 -12.03 12.94
CA GLY A 71 8.66 -13.27 12.26
C GLY A 71 7.43 -14.08 11.86
N VAL A 72 6.75 -13.63 10.79
CA VAL A 72 5.65 -14.37 10.17
C VAL A 72 6.21 -15.28 9.09
N VAL A 73 5.99 -16.59 9.20
CA VAL A 73 6.34 -17.55 8.14
C VAL A 73 5.36 -17.36 6.98
N ALA A 74 5.86 -16.84 5.87
CA ALA A 74 5.06 -16.46 4.70
C ALA A 74 5.01 -17.56 3.63
N SER A 75 6.11 -18.31 3.45
CA SER A 75 6.16 -19.46 2.53
C SER A 75 7.07 -20.57 3.06
N VAL A 76 6.73 -21.81 2.70
CA VAL A 76 7.63 -22.97 2.80
C VAL A 76 7.64 -23.67 1.45
N GLU A 77 8.80 -23.68 0.81
CA GLU A 77 8.95 -24.07 -0.59
C GLU A 77 9.97 -25.19 -0.75
N LEU A 78 9.61 -26.23 -1.51
CA LEU A 78 10.56 -27.25 -1.93
C LEU A 78 11.25 -26.79 -3.20
N MET A 79 12.58 -26.72 -3.14
CA MET A 79 13.38 -26.28 -4.27
C MET A 79 13.39 -27.36 -5.36
N GLY A 80 12.78 -27.04 -6.51
CA GLY A 80 12.72 -27.92 -7.67
C GLY A 80 13.92 -27.73 -8.59
N SER A 81 13.67 -27.52 -9.88
CA SER A 81 14.73 -27.20 -10.84
C SER A 81 15.05 -25.71 -10.85
N SER A 82 16.34 -25.36 -10.93
CA SER A 82 16.80 -23.99 -11.20
C SER A 82 17.31 -23.87 -12.63
N ASP A 83 17.11 -22.69 -13.24
CA ASP A 83 17.75 -22.29 -14.49
C ASP A 83 18.96 -21.36 -14.29
N GLY A 84 19.39 -21.15 -13.04
CA GLY A 84 20.55 -20.34 -12.66
C GLY A 84 20.19 -18.98 -12.06
N ASP A 85 19.13 -18.33 -12.57
CA ASP A 85 18.66 -17.02 -12.11
C ASP A 85 17.31 -17.10 -11.38
N SER A 86 16.56 -18.19 -11.58
CA SER A 86 15.26 -18.41 -10.95
C SER A 86 15.07 -19.86 -10.51
N TRP A 87 14.15 -20.06 -9.57
CA TRP A 87 13.77 -21.38 -9.07
C TRP A 87 12.35 -21.71 -9.49
N VAL A 88 12.15 -22.93 -9.96
CA VAL A 88 10.82 -23.56 -10.00
C VAL A 88 10.64 -24.26 -8.66
N THR A 89 9.73 -23.76 -7.83
CA THR A 89 9.40 -24.34 -6.52
C THR A 89 8.06 -25.05 -6.58
N ASP A 90 7.96 -26.16 -5.85
CA ASP A 90 6.68 -26.71 -5.46
C ASP A 90 6.35 -26.10 -4.09
N GLU A 91 5.30 -25.26 -4.05
CA GLU A 91 4.78 -24.68 -2.82
C GLU A 91 4.28 -25.83 -1.93
N LEU A 92 5.03 -26.17 -0.88
CA LEU A 92 4.66 -27.21 0.08
C LEU A 92 3.60 -26.69 1.06
N PHE A 93 3.66 -25.39 1.35
CA PHE A 93 2.75 -24.71 2.24
C PHE A 93 2.44 -23.31 1.70
N GLY A 94 1.14 -23.01 1.63
CA GLY A 94 0.65 -21.74 1.13
C GLY A 94 0.09 -20.81 2.21
N PRO A 95 -0.09 -19.53 1.87
CA PRO A 95 -0.31 -18.41 2.81
C PRO A 95 -1.68 -18.40 3.50
N ASP A 96 -2.50 -19.43 3.33
CA ASP A 96 -3.89 -19.45 3.79
C ASP A 96 -4.02 -19.48 5.33
N ARG A 97 -2.94 -19.85 6.05
CA ARG A 97 -2.84 -19.76 7.51
C ARG A 97 -1.45 -19.25 7.91
N PRO A 98 -1.32 -18.02 8.44
CA PRO A 98 -0.01 -17.55 8.87
C PRO A 98 0.45 -18.32 10.11
N ILE A 99 1.75 -18.56 10.15
CA ILE A 99 2.46 -19.27 11.20
C ILE A 99 3.44 -18.27 11.82
N VAL A 100 3.58 -18.29 13.15
CA VAL A 100 4.53 -17.42 13.85
C VAL A 100 5.79 -18.20 14.17
N TRP A 101 6.94 -17.59 13.84
CA TRP A 101 8.26 -18.16 14.02
C TRP A 101 8.55 -18.53 15.47
N ALA A 102 8.22 -17.63 16.41
CA ALA A 102 8.47 -17.83 17.84
C ALA A 102 7.78 -19.08 18.43
N ASP A 103 6.70 -19.55 17.80
CA ASP A 103 5.93 -20.71 18.25
C ASP A 103 6.40 -22.04 17.62
N LEU A 104 7.40 -22.02 16.75
CA LEU A 104 7.82 -23.24 16.04
C LEU A 104 8.58 -24.21 16.94
N PHE A 105 9.49 -23.70 17.77
CA PHE A 105 10.32 -24.49 18.68
C PHE A 105 10.99 -23.63 19.75
N ASP A 106 11.39 -24.26 20.85
CA ASP A 106 12.14 -23.59 21.92
C ASP A 106 13.49 -23.08 21.40
N GLY A 107 13.70 -21.76 21.47
CA GLY A 107 14.92 -21.11 20.99
C GLY A 107 14.85 -20.55 19.57
N ALA A 108 13.67 -20.55 18.94
CA ALA A 108 13.44 -19.92 17.64
C ALA A 108 13.90 -18.44 17.60
N ASP A 109 13.79 -17.71 18.71
CA ASP A 109 14.20 -16.30 18.84
C ASP A 109 15.68 -16.05 18.48
N ALA A 110 16.54 -17.06 18.61
CA ALA A 110 17.96 -16.95 18.24
C ALA A 110 18.18 -16.67 16.74
N TYR A 111 17.16 -16.88 15.92
CA TYR A 111 17.21 -16.73 14.47
C TYR A 111 16.52 -15.46 13.95
N ILE A 112 15.96 -14.63 14.83
CA ILE A 112 15.26 -13.39 14.44
C ILE A 112 16.18 -12.49 13.61
N GLY A 113 15.69 -12.08 12.44
CA GLY A 113 16.42 -11.20 11.52
C GLY A 113 17.63 -11.86 10.83
N SER A 114 17.81 -13.17 10.95
CA SER A 114 18.94 -13.90 10.39
C SER A 114 18.51 -14.81 9.25
N SER A 115 19.33 -14.86 8.20
CA SER A 115 19.17 -15.80 7.09
C SER A 115 20.34 -16.78 7.05
N GLY A 116 20.07 -18.02 6.67
CA GLY A 116 21.10 -19.04 6.51
C GLY A 116 20.61 -20.47 6.70
N TRP A 117 21.56 -21.40 6.60
CA TRP A 117 21.30 -22.81 6.81
C TRP A 117 21.03 -23.14 8.27
N LEU A 118 19.94 -23.85 8.53
CA LEU A 118 19.62 -24.33 9.86
C LEU A 118 20.37 -25.65 10.17
N PRO A 119 20.86 -25.83 11.41
CA PRO A 119 21.30 -27.15 11.88
C PRO A 119 20.18 -28.19 11.73
N ALA A 120 20.53 -29.45 11.46
CA ALA A 120 19.55 -30.51 11.17
C ALA A 120 18.48 -30.68 12.27
N GLU A 121 18.85 -30.49 13.53
CA GLU A 121 17.94 -30.53 14.67
C GLU A 121 16.90 -29.38 14.64
N HIS A 122 17.32 -28.17 14.31
CA HIS A 122 16.43 -27.01 14.19
C HIS A 122 15.63 -27.02 12.88
N ALA A 123 16.23 -27.48 11.78
CA ALA A 123 15.53 -27.71 10.51
C ALA A 123 14.32 -28.63 10.71
N ARG A 124 14.52 -29.71 11.47
CA ARG A 124 13.45 -30.63 11.85
C ARG A 124 12.39 -29.97 12.74
N ALA A 125 12.82 -29.26 13.77
CA ALA A 125 11.93 -28.58 14.69
C ALA A 125 11.05 -27.53 13.97
N VAL A 126 11.62 -26.80 13.01
CA VAL A 126 10.88 -25.87 12.14
C VAL A 126 9.82 -26.60 11.33
N LEU A 127 10.18 -27.68 10.62
CA LEU A 127 9.22 -28.41 9.77
C LEU A 127 8.10 -29.06 10.60
N ASP A 128 8.43 -29.63 11.76
CA ASP A 128 7.44 -30.20 12.69
C ASP A 128 6.55 -29.10 13.30
N GLY A 129 7.13 -27.96 13.71
CA GLY A 129 6.39 -26.81 14.23
C GLY A 129 5.43 -26.21 13.20
N VAL A 130 5.87 -26.09 11.94
CA VAL A 130 5.04 -25.64 10.81
C VAL A 130 3.87 -26.60 10.61
N ALA A 131 4.13 -27.91 10.58
CA ALA A 131 3.09 -28.92 10.42
C ALA A 131 2.06 -28.89 11.57
N ASN A 132 2.53 -28.73 12.81
CA ASN A 132 1.66 -28.62 14.00
C ASN A 132 0.80 -27.37 13.95
N GLN A 133 1.39 -26.18 13.74
CA GLN A 133 0.62 -24.94 13.66
C GLN A 133 -0.34 -24.92 12.45
N PHE A 134 0.00 -25.60 11.36
CA PHE A 134 -0.93 -25.77 10.25
C PHE A 134 -2.18 -26.56 10.67
N HIS A 135 -2.00 -27.63 11.46
CA HIS A 135 -3.07 -28.50 11.93
C HIS A 135 -3.91 -27.84 13.03
N ASP A 136 -3.25 -27.42 14.11
CA ASP A 136 -3.87 -26.97 15.36
C ASP A 136 -4.15 -25.47 15.39
N GLY A 137 -3.55 -24.72 14.45
CA GLY A 137 -3.56 -23.27 14.44
C GLY A 137 -2.44 -22.66 15.28
N PRO A 138 -2.14 -21.37 15.05
CA PRO A 138 -1.14 -20.64 15.82
C PRO A 138 -1.64 -20.35 17.24
N VAL A 139 -0.74 -20.44 18.22
CA VAL A 139 -1.04 -20.13 19.63
C VAL A 139 -0.63 -18.69 19.96
N HIS A 140 0.31 -18.13 19.20
CA HIS A 140 0.83 -16.79 19.39
C HIS A 140 -0.23 -15.71 19.23
N THR A 141 -0.07 -14.67 20.04
CA THR A 141 -0.80 -13.43 19.88
C THR A 141 0.17 -12.35 19.42
N ILE A 142 -0.17 -11.61 18.38
CA ILE A 142 0.63 -10.46 17.94
C ILE A 142 0.01 -9.20 18.52
N ASP A 143 0.87 -8.35 19.10
CA ASP A 143 0.51 -6.97 19.37
C ASP A 143 0.55 -6.22 18.03
N PRO A 144 -0.59 -5.73 17.51
CA PRO A 144 -0.62 -4.99 16.26
C PRO A 144 0.16 -3.66 16.34
N GLY A 145 0.51 -3.20 17.54
CA GLY A 145 1.09 -1.90 17.78
C GLY A 145 0.11 -0.76 17.51
N ASP A 146 0.56 0.46 17.77
CA ASP A 146 -0.21 1.65 17.40
C ASP A 146 -0.06 1.92 15.90
N CYS A 147 -1.17 2.25 15.23
CA CYS A 147 -1.13 2.86 13.91
C CYS A 147 -0.61 4.31 14.05
N GLY A 148 0.71 4.44 14.23
CA GLY A 148 1.39 5.74 14.27
C GLY A 148 1.39 6.41 12.90
N ALA A 149 1.46 7.74 12.89
CA ALA A 149 1.59 8.52 11.67
C ALA A 149 2.96 8.28 11.01
N GLY A 150 3.11 7.20 10.24
CA GLY A 150 4.16 7.10 9.23
C GLY A 150 4.87 5.76 9.05
N HIS A 151 4.65 4.76 9.89
CA HIS A 151 5.25 3.43 9.68
C HIS A 151 4.16 2.37 9.78
N THR A 152 3.89 1.68 8.67
CA THR A 152 3.09 0.46 8.66
C THR A 152 3.71 -0.53 9.64
N ALA A 153 2.94 -1.04 10.60
CA ALA A 153 3.36 -2.17 11.41
C ALA A 153 3.60 -3.37 10.45
N PRO A 154 4.86 -3.77 10.19
CA PRO A 154 5.18 -4.71 9.12
C PRO A 154 4.42 -6.03 9.30
N ASP A 155 4.36 -6.54 10.52
CA ASP A 155 3.72 -7.81 10.85
C ASP A 155 2.22 -7.80 10.55
N VAL A 156 1.52 -6.74 10.96
CA VAL A 156 0.07 -6.58 10.70
C VAL A 156 -0.20 -6.54 9.20
N HIS A 157 0.64 -5.85 8.45
CA HIS A 157 0.50 -5.75 7.01
C HIS A 157 0.80 -7.09 6.33
N VAL A 158 1.91 -7.74 6.69
CA VAL A 158 2.28 -9.08 6.22
C VAL A 158 1.13 -10.07 6.46
N LEU A 159 0.65 -10.17 7.70
CA LEU A 159 -0.46 -11.07 8.07
C LEU A 159 -1.70 -10.82 7.21
N ARG A 160 -2.02 -9.55 6.94
CA ARG A 160 -3.19 -9.22 6.13
C ARG A 160 -3.03 -9.57 4.65
N LEU A 161 -1.83 -9.39 4.09
CA LEU A 161 -1.53 -9.74 2.69
C LEU A 161 -1.52 -11.26 2.50
N ILE A 162 -0.77 -11.97 3.34
CA ILE A 162 -0.63 -13.43 3.33
C ILE A 162 -1.99 -14.08 3.64
N GLY A 163 -2.66 -13.66 4.71
CA GLY A 163 -4.00 -14.13 5.08
C GLY A 163 -5.15 -13.64 4.18
N HIS A 164 -4.87 -12.96 3.06
CA HIS A 164 -5.91 -12.34 2.23
C HIS A 164 -6.96 -13.35 1.77
N ARG A 165 -6.53 -14.51 1.28
CA ARG A 165 -7.44 -15.53 0.76
C ARG A 165 -8.33 -16.13 1.84
N ALA A 166 -7.87 -16.21 3.09
CA ALA A 166 -8.67 -16.67 4.22
C ALA A 166 -9.84 -15.70 4.53
N VAL A 167 -9.65 -14.40 4.30
CA VAL A 167 -10.68 -13.37 4.52
C VAL A 167 -11.62 -13.24 3.34
N THR A 168 -11.08 -13.20 2.13
CA THR A 168 -11.84 -12.83 0.93
C THR A 168 -12.34 -14.04 0.13
N GLY A 169 -11.73 -15.21 0.31
CA GLY A 169 -12.04 -16.42 -0.46
C GLY A 169 -11.39 -16.50 -1.84
N TRP A 170 -10.61 -15.49 -2.25
CA TRP A 170 -9.88 -15.47 -3.52
C TRP A 170 -8.41 -15.12 -3.34
N ALA A 171 -7.58 -15.55 -4.30
CA ALA A 171 -6.16 -15.19 -4.32
C ALA A 171 -5.99 -13.67 -4.54
N MET A 172 -4.95 -13.11 -3.92
CA MET A 172 -4.62 -11.71 -4.05
C MET A 172 -4.17 -11.39 -5.48
N ARG A 173 -4.62 -10.24 -6.00
CA ARG A 173 -4.24 -9.74 -7.32
C ARG A 173 -3.23 -8.60 -7.18
N ARG A 174 -2.65 -8.17 -8.30
CA ARG A 174 -1.76 -7.00 -8.34
C ARG A 174 -2.44 -5.71 -7.89
N GLU A 175 -3.74 -5.60 -8.15
CA GLU A 175 -4.58 -4.52 -7.64
C GLU A 175 -5.69 -5.11 -6.79
N GLU A 176 -5.92 -4.52 -5.62
CA GLU A 176 -7.00 -4.90 -4.71
C GLU A 176 -7.90 -3.71 -4.39
N ARG A 177 -9.13 -4.01 -3.96
CA ARG A 177 -10.09 -2.98 -3.58
C ARG A 177 -9.73 -2.41 -2.22
N CYS A 178 -9.65 -1.09 -2.12
CA CYS A 178 -9.68 -0.39 -0.85
C CYS A 178 -10.96 -0.77 -0.09
N ALA A 179 -10.83 -1.22 1.16
CA ALA A 179 -11.98 -1.70 1.94
C ALA A 179 -13.02 -0.60 2.24
N THR A 180 -12.64 0.69 2.16
CA THR A 180 -13.54 1.82 2.40
C THR A 180 -14.16 2.40 1.13
N CYS A 181 -13.35 2.71 0.11
CA CYS A 181 -13.83 3.42 -1.09
C CYS A 181 -13.99 2.53 -2.32
N GLU A 182 -13.72 1.23 -2.20
CA GLU A 182 -13.86 0.19 -3.23
C GLU A 182 -13.02 0.39 -4.51
N ARG A 183 -12.25 1.47 -4.59
CA ARG A 183 -11.31 1.72 -5.69
C ARG A 183 -10.23 0.63 -5.71
N PHE A 184 -9.94 0.14 -6.91
CA PHE A 184 -8.77 -0.72 -7.16
C PHE A 184 -7.48 0.10 -7.08
N VAL A 185 -6.54 -0.38 -6.28
CA VAL A 185 -5.24 0.24 -6.00
C VAL A 185 -4.18 -0.85 -6.05
N ASP A 186 -2.99 -0.53 -6.56
CA ASP A 186 -1.86 -1.47 -6.51
C ASP A 186 -1.61 -1.88 -5.06
N VAL A 187 -1.43 -3.18 -4.83
CA VAL A 187 -1.28 -3.71 -3.47
C VAL A 187 -0.08 -3.11 -2.73
N HIS A 188 0.98 -2.71 -3.44
CA HIS A 188 2.13 -2.04 -2.84
C HIS A 188 1.79 -0.65 -2.28
N GLU A 189 0.70 -0.03 -2.72
CA GLU A 189 0.23 1.28 -2.26
C GLU A 189 -0.90 1.18 -1.22
N LEU A 190 -1.41 -0.02 -0.96
CA LEU A 190 -2.39 -0.24 0.10
C LEU A 190 -1.70 -0.21 1.46
N GLN A 191 -2.42 0.26 2.46
CA GLN A 191 -1.98 0.35 3.85
C GLN A 191 -2.91 -0.49 4.70
N ALA A 192 -2.33 -1.35 5.53
CA ALA A 192 -3.06 -2.11 6.53
C ALA A 192 -3.52 -1.19 7.67
N HIS A 193 -4.82 -1.18 7.93
CA HIS A 193 -5.44 -0.47 9.04
C HIS A 193 -6.08 -1.48 9.99
N ASP A 194 -5.77 -1.37 11.28
CA ASP A 194 -6.31 -2.25 12.30
C ASP A 194 -7.47 -1.60 13.07
N ASP A 195 -8.70 -1.99 12.74
CA ASP A 195 -9.91 -1.51 13.44
C ASP A 195 -10.06 -2.14 14.84
N GLY A 196 -9.35 -3.23 15.14
CA GLY A 196 -9.48 -3.95 16.41
C GLY A 196 -8.70 -3.32 17.56
N ALA A 197 -7.66 -2.53 17.29
CA ALA A 197 -6.93 -1.75 18.30
C ALA A 197 -7.86 -0.81 19.09
N VAL A 198 -8.83 -0.19 18.42
CA VAL A 198 -9.84 0.67 19.05
C VAL A 198 -10.80 -0.12 19.95
N ARG A 199 -11.11 -1.38 19.60
CA ARG A 199 -12.02 -2.24 20.37
C ARG A 199 -11.36 -2.76 21.66
N LEU A 200 -10.08 -3.11 21.62
CA LEU A 200 -9.34 -3.63 22.78
C LEU A 200 -9.02 -2.57 23.84
N GLY A 201 -8.94 -1.28 23.46
CA GLY A 201 -8.86 -0.18 24.42
C GLY A 201 -10.00 -0.16 25.44
N THR A 202 -11.06 -0.97 25.24
CA THR A 202 -12.20 -1.11 26.14
C THR A 202 -12.32 -2.49 26.82
N THR A 203 -11.64 -3.54 26.35
CA THR A 203 -11.79 -4.90 26.90
C THR A 203 -10.54 -5.77 26.69
N THR A 204 -9.94 -6.18 27.81
CA THR A 204 -8.97 -7.29 28.04
C THR A 204 -7.50 -7.12 27.59
N ALA A 205 -6.61 -7.26 28.60
CA ALA A 205 -5.15 -7.19 28.53
C ALA A 205 -4.48 -8.48 28.01
N GLY A 206 -5.08 -9.17 27.03
CA GLY A 206 -4.50 -10.31 26.34
C GLY A 206 -4.56 -10.04 24.85
N GLY A 207 -3.42 -10.13 24.16
CA GLY A 207 -3.32 -9.85 22.72
C GLY A 207 -4.32 -10.63 21.87
N ARG A 208 -4.49 -10.22 20.61
CA ARG A 208 -5.38 -10.93 19.67
C ARG A 208 -4.69 -12.12 19.06
N THR A 209 -5.46 -13.18 18.81
CA THR A 209 -4.97 -14.30 17.99
C THR A 209 -4.68 -13.81 16.57
N LEU A 210 -3.78 -14.46 15.85
CA LEU A 210 -3.46 -14.11 14.47
C LEU A 210 -4.72 -14.07 13.58
N ASP A 211 -5.60 -15.05 13.72
CA ASP A 211 -6.88 -15.11 13.02
C ASP A 211 -7.77 -13.89 13.26
N GLN A 212 -7.77 -13.35 14.50
CA GLN A 212 -8.51 -12.13 14.82
C GLN A 212 -7.86 -10.92 14.15
N VAL A 213 -6.53 -10.80 14.21
CA VAL A 213 -5.79 -9.72 13.55
C VAL A 213 -6.06 -9.72 12.04
N ILE A 214 -5.94 -10.87 11.37
CA ILE A 214 -6.19 -11.00 9.93
C ILE A 214 -7.58 -10.51 9.53
N ARG A 215 -8.60 -10.78 10.35
CA ARG A 215 -10.00 -10.39 10.08
C ARG A 215 -10.29 -8.93 10.38
N ASP A 216 -9.70 -8.39 11.44
CA ASP A 216 -9.92 -7.00 11.89
C ASP A 216 -9.05 -5.98 11.14
N VAL A 217 -8.05 -6.47 10.39
CA VAL A 217 -7.18 -5.61 9.58
C VAL A 217 -7.74 -5.46 8.17
N HIS A 218 -7.82 -4.22 7.72
CA HIS A 218 -8.35 -3.84 6.42
C HIS A 218 -7.25 -3.21 5.56
N LEU A 219 -7.26 -3.51 4.25
CA LEU A 219 -6.37 -2.86 3.29
C LEU A 219 -7.05 -1.62 2.73
N LEU A 220 -6.47 -0.46 2.98
CA LEU A 220 -7.02 0.84 2.61
C LEU A 220 -6.06 1.56 1.65
N CYS A 221 -6.61 2.33 0.72
CA CYS A 221 -5.77 3.27 -0.01
C CYS A 221 -5.25 4.34 0.94
N GLY A 222 -4.07 4.92 0.67
CA GLY A 222 -3.46 5.90 1.57
C GLY A 222 -4.39 7.04 1.98
N GLN A 223 -5.30 7.48 1.09
CA GLN A 223 -6.29 8.52 1.42
C GLN A 223 -7.36 8.07 2.41
N CYS A 224 -7.83 6.82 2.31
CA CYS A 224 -8.82 6.26 3.23
C CYS A 224 -8.19 5.92 4.58
N HIS A 225 -6.98 5.34 4.57
CA HIS A 225 -6.21 5.06 5.78
C HIS A 225 -6.01 6.33 6.62
N ASP A 226 -5.56 7.39 5.97
CA ASP A 226 -5.41 8.74 6.52
C ASP A 226 -6.69 9.35 7.14
N LEU A 227 -7.87 8.90 6.74
CA LEU A 227 -9.16 9.36 7.28
C LEU A 227 -9.62 8.55 8.49
N MET A 228 -9.05 7.37 8.71
CA MET A 228 -9.34 6.56 9.90
C MET A 228 -8.65 7.11 11.17
N HIS A 229 -7.56 7.84 10.99
CA HIS A 229 -6.90 8.54 12.10
C HIS A 229 -7.58 9.86 12.43
N ALA A 230 -7.51 10.26 13.70
CA ALA A 230 -7.98 11.57 14.14
C ALA A 230 -7.30 12.67 13.31
N HIS A 231 -8.11 13.45 12.61
CA HIS A 231 -7.67 14.55 11.77
C HIS A 231 -8.43 15.81 12.15
N SER A 232 -7.79 16.97 12.01
CA SER A 232 -8.51 18.23 12.15
C SER A 232 -9.48 18.43 10.98
N VAL A 233 -10.57 19.16 11.22
CA VAL A 233 -11.49 19.61 10.14
C VAL A 233 -10.71 20.36 9.05
N SER A 234 -9.68 21.13 9.42
CA SER A 234 -8.79 21.79 8.46
C SER A 234 -8.01 20.82 7.57
N SER A 235 -7.55 19.68 8.11
CA SER A 235 -6.87 18.64 7.35
C SER A 235 -7.80 17.98 6.31
N GLN A 236 -9.04 17.64 6.70
CA GLN A 236 -10.04 17.14 5.76
C GLN A 236 -10.33 18.15 4.65
N ARG A 237 -10.56 19.42 5.02
CA ARG A 237 -10.84 20.49 4.05
C ARG A 237 -9.71 20.64 3.06
N ASN A 238 -8.45 20.58 3.48
CA ASN A 238 -7.28 20.64 2.61
C ASN A 238 -7.23 19.46 1.61
N ARG A 239 -7.60 18.24 2.02
CA ARG A 239 -7.60 17.05 1.15
C ARG A 239 -8.68 17.09 0.06
N LEU A 240 -9.84 17.69 0.36
CA LEU A 240 -10.95 17.86 -0.60
C LEU A 240 -10.66 18.92 -1.67
N ARG A 241 -9.59 19.71 -1.52
CA ARG A 241 -9.20 20.71 -2.50
C ARG A 241 -8.55 20.05 -3.71
N PRO A 242 -8.72 20.64 -4.90
CA PRO A 242 -8.05 20.13 -6.09
C PRO A 242 -6.54 20.20 -5.93
N GLN A 243 -5.87 19.21 -6.53
CA GLN A 243 -4.43 19.24 -6.74
C GLN A 243 -4.08 20.41 -7.64
N CYS A 244 -3.00 21.14 -7.33
CA CYS A 244 -2.56 22.22 -8.19
C CYS A 244 -2.09 21.67 -9.55
N PRO A 245 -2.66 22.13 -10.68
CA PRO A 245 -2.21 21.68 -12.00
C PRO A 245 -0.82 22.21 -12.37
N GLY A 246 -0.35 23.28 -11.74
CA GLY A 246 0.95 23.89 -12.02
C GLY A 246 2.13 23.16 -11.37
N CYS A 247 2.00 22.75 -10.11
CA CYS A 247 3.10 22.12 -9.35
C CYS A 247 2.75 20.76 -8.74
N GLY A 248 1.54 20.23 -8.95
CA GLY A 248 1.13 18.91 -8.45
C GLY A 248 0.90 18.84 -6.93
N VAL A 249 1.09 19.91 -6.17
CA VAL A 249 0.89 19.87 -4.71
C VAL A 249 -0.60 19.75 -4.35
N ARG A 250 -0.91 18.95 -3.32
CA ARG A 250 -2.25 18.80 -2.74
C ARG A 250 -2.33 19.53 -1.39
N GLY A 251 -3.51 20.00 -1.01
CA GLY A 251 -3.74 20.64 0.31
C GLY A 251 -3.17 22.05 0.50
N LYS A 252 -2.48 22.58 -0.51
CA LYS A 252 -1.92 23.95 -0.52
C LYS A 252 -2.64 24.88 -1.50
N THR A 253 -3.88 24.56 -1.82
CA THR A 253 -4.75 25.38 -2.65
C THR A 253 -5.78 26.05 -1.75
N LYS A 254 -6.19 27.27 -2.07
CA LYS A 254 -7.23 28.03 -1.37
C LYS A 254 -8.29 28.44 -2.37
N ARG A 255 -9.55 28.46 -1.93
CA ARG A 255 -10.66 28.90 -2.80
C ARG A 255 -10.60 30.42 -2.94
N ILE A 256 -10.75 30.91 -4.16
CA ILE A 256 -10.83 32.35 -4.42
C ILE A 256 -12.29 32.78 -4.29
N VAL A 257 -12.56 33.77 -3.44
CA VAL A 257 -13.88 34.40 -3.34
C VAL A 257 -13.81 35.78 -3.97
N TRP A 258 -14.52 35.95 -5.08
CA TRP A 258 -14.56 37.18 -5.86
C TRP A 258 -15.74 38.07 -5.47
N GLY A 259 -15.59 39.38 -5.60
CA GLY A 259 -16.70 40.33 -5.57
C GLY A 259 -17.36 40.57 -4.20
N MET A 260 -16.74 40.18 -3.09
CA MET A 260 -17.25 40.50 -1.76
C MET A 260 -16.76 41.87 -1.27
N THR A 261 -17.67 42.67 -0.72
CA THR A 261 -17.37 43.93 -0.01
C THR A 261 -16.98 43.63 1.43
N PHE A 262 -15.81 44.12 1.86
CA PHE A 262 -15.20 43.79 3.15
C PHE A 262 -16.04 44.25 4.36
N SER A 263 -16.15 43.38 5.36
CA SER A 263 -16.18 43.75 6.77
C SER A 263 -15.00 43.05 7.47
N ASP A 264 -14.33 43.76 8.39
CA ASP A 264 -13.10 43.27 9.04
C ASP A 264 -13.29 41.95 9.81
N ASP A 265 -14.53 41.63 10.17
CA ASP A 265 -14.93 40.39 10.86
C ASP A 265 -14.87 39.13 9.98
N VAL A 266 -14.89 39.26 8.64
CA VAL A 266 -14.96 38.12 7.70
C VAL A 266 -13.57 37.61 7.30
N VAL A 267 -12.57 38.48 7.26
CA VAL A 267 -11.20 38.15 6.81
C VAL A 267 -10.47 37.25 7.82
N SER A 268 -10.80 37.37 9.10
CA SER A 268 -10.22 36.57 10.18
C SER A 268 -10.95 35.24 10.44
N ALA A 269 -12.15 35.07 9.88
CA ALA A 269 -13.00 33.90 10.13
C ALA A 269 -12.69 32.69 9.23
N GLU A 270 -12.19 32.90 8.01
CA GLU A 270 -11.98 31.83 7.02
C GLU A 270 -10.51 31.74 6.55
N PRO A 271 -9.65 30.96 7.23
CA PRO A 271 -8.24 30.80 6.82
C PRO A 271 -8.06 30.04 5.48
N ASP A 272 -9.14 29.45 4.97
CA ASP A 272 -9.18 28.53 3.84
C ASP A 272 -9.44 29.19 2.48
N VAL A 273 -9.70 30.51 2.47
CA VAL A 273 -10.00 31.28 1.27
C VAL A 273 -8.98 32.37 1.02
N VAL A 274 -8.91 32.83 -0.22
CA VAL A 274 -8.25 34.08 -0.62
C VAL A 274 -9.31 34.97 -1.25
N TYR A 275 -9.34 36.22 -0.87
CA TYR A 275 -10.29 37.17 -1.43
C TYR A 275 -9.71 37.80 -2.69
N GLY A 276 -10.42 37.62 -3.80
CA GLY A 276 -10.13 38.29 -5.06
C GLY A 276 -10.60 39.75 -5.03
N GLY A 277 -10.03 40.58 -5.90
CA GLY A 277 -10.46 41.96 -6.06
C GLY A 277 -11.92 42.09 -6.52
N PHE A 278 -12.43 43.32 -6.51
CA PHE A 278 -13.78 43.61 -6.99
C PHE A 278 -13.92 43.37 -8.51
N GLU A 279 -12.84 43.58 -9.27
CA GLU A 279 -12.78 43.26 -10.69
C GLU A 279 -12.54 41.76 -10.89
N VAL A 280 -13.58 41.06 -11.34
CA VAL A 280 -13.54 39.60 -11.55
C VAL A 280 -13.04 39.30 -12.97
N PRO A 281 -11.88 38.63 -13.14
CA PRO A 281 -11.39 38.23 -14.45
C PRO A 281 -12.30 37.18 -15.08
N VAL A 282 -12.36 37.11 -16.42
CA VAL A 282 -13.17 36.13 -17.16
C VAL A 282 -12.27 35.29 -18.09
N PRO A 283 -12.19 33.96 -17.92
CA PRO A 283 -12.86 33.16 -16.89
C PRO A 283 -12.29 33.40 -15.50
N ALA A 284 -13.15 33.40 -14.48
CA ALA A 284 -12.74 33.61 -13.09
C ALA A 284 -12.07 32.34 -12.56
N PRO A 285 -10.82 32.41 -12.08
CA PRO A 285 -10.21 31.27 -11.42
C PRO A 285 -10.90 31.03 -10.08
N GLU A 286 -11.08 29.76 -9.73
CA GLU A 286 -11.76 29.35 -8.50
C GLU A 286 -10.77 29.01 -7.39
N TRP A 287 -9.52 28.71 -7.75
CA TRP A 287 -8.49 28.22 -6.86
C TRP A 287 -7.17 28.96 -7.04
N TYR A 288 -6.50 29.17 -5.92
CA TYR A 288 -5.16 29.74 -5.83
C TYR A 288 -4.22 28.77 -5.12
N CYS A 289 -3.07 28.46 -5.70
CA CYS A 289 -2.03 27.66 -5.04
C CYS A 289 -1.09 28.55 -4.25
N THR A 290 -0.89 28.26 -2.95
CA THR A 290 0.02 29.04 -2.10
C THR A 290 1.50 28.68 -2.30
N GLU A 291 1.81 27.56 -2.97
CA GLU A 291 3.20 27.12 -3.20
C GLU A 291 3.77 27.71 -4.51
N CYS A 292 3.04 27.61 -5.62
CA CYS A 292 3.50 28.11 -6.92
C CYS A 292 2.76 29.37 -7.41
N HIS A 293 1.85 29.90 -6.60
CA HIS A 293 1.06 31.11 -6.89
C HIS A 293 0.16 31.01 -8.13
N ALA A 294 -0.12 29.80 -8.62
CA ALA A 294 -0.98 29.57 -9.77
C ALA A 294 -2.47 29.79 -9.45
N ASN A 295 -3.19 30.45 -10.36
CA ASN A 295 -4.64 30.58 -10.38
C ASN A 295 -5.23 29.58 -11.38
N PHE A 296 -6.28 28.84 -11.00
CA PHE A 296 -6.90 27.84 -11.88
C PHE A 296 -8.39 27.60 -11.57
N GLY A 297 -9.14 27.08 -12.54
CA GLY A 297 -10.54 26.67 -12.39
C GLY A 297 -10.70 25.16 -12.16
N SER A 298 -11.86 24.72 -11.66
CA SER A 298 -12.13 23.30 -11.36
C SER A 298 -12.61 22.45 -12.53
N THR A 299 -12.65 22.97 -13.77
CA THR A 299 -13.01 22.15 -14.93
C THR A 299 -12.10 20.94 -15.02
N VAL A 300 -12.70 19.78 -14.76
CA VAL A 300 -12.07 18.46 -14.64
C VAL A 300 -11.30 18.15 -15.91
N VAL A 301 -10.00 18.44 -15.93
CA VAL A 301 -9.07 17.67 -16.74
C VAL A 301 -8.78 16.44 -15.89
N ALA A 302 -9.58 15.39 -16.07
CA ALA A 302 -9.19 14.07 -15.62
C ALA A 302 -7.81 13.81 -16.22
N SER A 303 -6.76 13.84 -15.40
CA SER A 303 -5.42 13.53 -15.85
C SER A 303 -5.38 12.05 -16.22
N ARG A 304 -5.81 11.73 -17.42
CA ARG A 304 -5.29 10.56 -18.13
C ARG A 304 -3.83 10.86 -18.37
N VAL A 305 -2.98 10.00 -17.85
CA VAL A 305 -1.58 9.90 -18.22
C VAL A 305 -1.52 9.92 -19.75
N LEU A 306 -0.96 10.99 -20.32
CA LEU A 306 -0.64 11.05 -21.74
C LEU A 306 0.65 10.26 -21.92
N ASP A 307 0.51 9.02 -22.39
CA ASP A 307 1.60 8.29 -23.02
C ASP A 307 2.20 9.17 -24.14
N ALA A 308 3.53 9.16 -24.23
CA ALA A 308 4.34 10.12 -24.96
C ALA A 308 4.20 10.10 -26.51
N GLN A 309 3.14 9.54 -27.10
CA GLN A 309 3.02 9.36 -28.57
C GLN A 309 1.58 9.54 -29.12
N GLY A 310 1.10 10.80 -29.18
CA GLY A 310 0.07 11.34 -30.12
C GLY A 310 -1.42 10.92 -29.96
N PRO A 311 -2.40 11.60 -30.60
CA PRO A 311 -2.33 12.71 -31.56
C PRO A 311 -2.84 14.07 -31.02
N ALA A 312 -2.69 15.11 -31.85
CA ALA A 312 -2.83 16.53 -31.54
C ALA A 312 -4.05 16.96 -30.71
N VAL A 313 -3.77 17.74 -29.67
CA VAL A 313 -4.73 18.51 -28.86
C VAL A 313 -5.41 19.58 -29.74
N PRO A 314 -6.74 19.76 -29.69
CA PRO A 314 -7.37 20.97 -30.21
C PRO A 314 -6.89 22.14 -29.36
N GLN A 315 -6.12 23.06 -29.96
CA GLN A 315 -5.66 24.26 -29.29
C GLN A 315 -6.87 25.08 -28.79
N PRO A 316 -6.92 25.49 -27.51
CA PRO A 316 -7.89 26.49 -27.09
C PRO A 316 -7.61 27.78 -27.86
N VAL A 317 -8.65 28.32 -28.48
CA VAL A 317 -8.60 29.62 -29.16
C VAL A 317 -8.36 30.69 -28.09
N THR A 318 -7.09 30.97 -27.78
CA THR A 318 -6.71 32.17 -27.05
C THR A 318 -6.91 33.34 -28.00
N GLY A 319 -7.98 34.10 -27.80
CA GLY A 319 -8.11 35.42 -28.40
C GLY A 319 -6.95 36.28 -27.92
N ALA A 320 -5.93 36.42 -28.77
CA ALA A 320 -4.85 37.38 -28.58
C ALA A 320 -5.46 38.78 -28.67
N ILE A 321 -5.58 39.46 -27.53
CA ILE A 321 -5.76 40.91 -27.51
C ILE A 321 -4.38 41.49 -27.76
N SER A 322 -4.11 41.84 -29.01
CA SER A 322 -2.93 42.63 -29.38
C SER A 322 -2.92 43.92 -28.59
N ARG A 323 -1.87 44.13 -27.79
CA ARG A 323 -1.48 45.45 -27.31
C ARG A 323 -1.06 46.27 -28.54
N VAL A 324 -1.74 47.38 -28.81
CA VAL A 324 -1.16 48.49 -29.56
C VAL A 324 -0.98 49.62 -28.55
N ALA A 325 0.28 49.98 -28.35
CA ALA A 325 0.71 51.06 -27.47
C ALA A 325 0.19 52.41 -27.96
N ALA A 326 -0.20 53.25 -27.02
CA ALA A 326 -0.21 54.70 -27.21
C ALA A 326 1.23 55.22 -27.02
N ASP A 327 1.57 56.22 -27.85
CA ASP A 327 2.69 57.18 -27.81
C ASP A 327 3.27 57.29 -29.23
N GLU A 328 3.54 58.43 -29.85
CA GLU A 328 3.38 59.86 -29.58
C GLU A 328 3.54 60.56 -30.96
N ALA A 329 2.99 61.77 -31.08
CA ALA A 329 3.36 62.88 -31.97
C ALA A 329 4.13 62.62 -33.29
N ASP A 330 3.59 63.12 -34.42
CA ASP A 330 4.18 64.33 -35.02
C ASP A 330 3.24 64.98 -36.06
N ALA A 331 3.48 66.26 -36.27
CA ALA A 331 2.72 67.23 -37.03
C ALA A 331 2.79 67.05 -38.57
N ASP A 332 2.06 67.95 -39.23
CA ASP A 332 2.06 68.23 -40.68
C ASP A 332 1.33 67.24 -41.59
N ARG A 333 0.14 67.61 -42.08
CA ARG A 333 0.03 68.43 -43.30
C ARG A 333 -1.45 68.61 -43.71
N TRP A 334 -1.84 69.86 -43.81
CA TRP A 334 -3.02 70.34 -44.53
C TRP A 334 -2.95 69.96 -46.02
N GLU A 335 -4.05 69.51 -46.63
CA GLU A 335 -4.81 70.30 -47.62
C GLU A 335 -6.12 69.61 -48.06
N PRO A 336 -7.15 70.38 -48.46
CA PRO A 336 -8.49 69.89 -48.76
C PRO A 336 -8.70 69.66 -50.28
N VAL A 337 -9.66 68.80 -50.64
CA VAL A 337 -10.25 68.84 -52.00
C VAL A 337 -11.76 68.72 -51.90
N GLU A 338 -12.43 69.80 -52.34
CA GLU A 338 -13.86 69.92 -52.58
C GLU A 338 -14.30 69.11 -53.82
N GLY A 339 -15.54 68.60 -53.76
CA GLY A 339 -16.54 68.67 -54.83
C GLY A 339 -16.21 68.13 -56.24
N ARG A 340 -16.80 66.97 -56.57
CA ARG A 340 -17.85 66.83 -57.60
C ARG A 340 -18.49 65.45 -57.53
#